data_AF-A0A1S6FK01-F1
#
_entry.id   AF-A0A1S6FK01-F1
#
_cell.length_a   1.000
_cell.length_b   1.000
_cell.length_c   1.000
_cell.angle_alpha   90.00
_cell.angle_beta   90.00
_cell.angle_gamma   90.00
#
_symmetry.space_group_name_H-M   'P 1'
#
loop_
_entity.id
_entity.type
_entity.pdbx_description
1 polymer ?
#
loop_
_entity_poly.entity_id
_entity_poly.type
_entity_poly.pdbx_seq_one_letter_code
_entity_poly.pdbx_strand_id
1 'polypeptide(L)'
;MKRLLSFAPLRRFAAATRGVAMIEFALALPPVLILGCYGIETANLALANLRVSQIASNLADNGARMGMMTTLSTVQLRELDINNALQASRLQGAAFDLAENGRVTMSSLENIQQSYDTAPVQRIHWQRCFGLKRGAGYDSSYGTTSVTAGTDATKGNAGTTSAGMGDTGAMVSASTGSALIFVEVNYDYQRLFGSAFLSPTRLRYVASFLVRDRRDLAQLFNPAPAATRSTCDKYTA
;
A
#
# COMPACT_ATOMS: atom_id res chain seq x y z
N MET A 1 40.31 -22.43 69.09
CA MET A 1 40.17 -22.91 67.70
C MET A 1 39.65 -21.77 66.81
N LYS A 2 40.50 -21.04 66.10
CA LYS A 2 40.08 -20.07 65.06
C LYS A 2 40.53 -20.61 63.71
N ARG A 3 39.60 -21.12 62.90
CA ARG A 3 39.87 -21.51 61.50
C ARG A 3 40.12 -20.22 60.71
N LEU A 4 41.37 -19.97 60.33
CA LEU A 4 41.74 -18.99 59.33
C LEU A 4 41.11 -19.42 57.98
N LEU A 5 40.08 -18.70 57.54
CA LEU A 5 39.52 -18.85 56.20
C LEU A 5 40.61 -18.47 55.19
N SER A 6 41.14 -19.46 54.49
CA SER A 6 42.14 -19.28 53.45
C SER A 6 41.51 -18.52 52.27
N PHE A 7 41.93 -17.26 52.06
CA PHE A 7 41.59 -16.43 50.89
C PHE A 7 42.41 -16.79 49.63
N ALA A 8 43.21 -17.86 49.66
CA ALA A 8 44.01 -18.32 48.53
C ALA A 8 43.24 -18.54 47.21
N PRO A 9 41.99 -19.09 47.20
CA PRO A 9 41.26 -19.24 45.93
C PRO A 9 40.87 -17.89 45.32
N LEU A 10 40.53 -16.88 46.14
CA LEU A 10 40.19 -15.53 45.68
C LEU A 10 41.39 -14.80 45.06
N ARG A 11 42.60 -14.95 45.63
CA ARG A 11 43.84 -14.42 45.01
C ARG A 11 44.17 -15.12 43.67
N ARG A 12 43.84 -16.40 43.53
CA ARG A 12 44.03 -17.16 42.27
C ARG A 12 43.07 -16.71 41.17
N PHE A 13 41.81 -16.41 41.51
CA PHE A 13 40.86 -15.81 40.57
C PHE A 13 41.28 -14.39 40.15
N ALA A 14 41.74 -13.56 41.09
CA ALA A 14 42.22 -12.21 40.79
C ALA A 14 43.49 -12.17 39.92
N ALA A 15 44.30 -13.23 39.91
CA ALA A 15 45.51 -13.36 39.09
C ALA A 15 45.27 -14.09 37.75
N ALA A 16 44.04 -14.53 37.46
CA ALA A 16 43.72 -15.28 36.26
C ALA A 16 43.54 -14.33 35.05
N THR A 17 44.52 -14.32 34.15
CA THR A 17 44.50 -13.50 32.90
C THR A 17 44.09 -14.29 31.66
N ARG A 18 43.94 -15.61 31.78
CA ARG A 18 43.50 -16.48 30.69
C ARG A 18 41.97 -16.40 30.54
N GLY A 19 41.50 -16.07 29.34
CA GLY A 19 40.07 -15.96 29.04
C GLY A 19 39.46 -14.56 29.19
N VAL A 20 40.26 -13.54 29.54
CA VAL A 20 39.78 -12.14 29.63
C VAL A 20 39.16 -11.69 28.31
N ALA A 21 39.84 -11.94 27.18
CA ALA A 21 39.31 -11.62 25.85
C ALA A 21 37.99 -12.35 25.53
N MET A 22 37.81 -13.59 26.03
CA MET A 22 36.57 -14.35 25.85
C MET A 22 35.41 -13.76 26.67
N ILE A 23 35.70 -13.28 27.89
CA ILE A 23 34.71 -12.62 28.75
C ILE A 23 34.36 -11.22 28.21
N GLU A 24 35.36 -10.45 27.78
CA GLU A 24 35.15 -9.15 27.14
C GLU A 24 34.30 -9.28 25.89
N PHE A 25 34.59 -10.26 25.03
CA PHE A 25 33.77 -10.57 23.87
C PHE A 25 32.35 -11.01 24.27
N ALA A 26 32.21 -11.90 25.25
CA ALA A 26 30.91 -12.36 25.72
C ALA A 26 30.05 -11.22 26.31
N LEU A 27 30.66 -10.21 26.91
CA LEU A 27 29.97 -9.03 27.45
C LEU A 27 29.69 -7.97 26.38
N ALA A 28 30.57 -7.80 25.40
CA ALA A 28 30.41 -6.82 24.32
C ALA A 28 29.49 -7.31 23.20
N LEU A 29 29.41 -8.62 22.96
CA LEU A 29 28.63 -9.19 21.86
C LEU A 29 27.11 -8.90 21.98
N PRO A 30 26.45 -9.11 23.14
CA PRO A 30 25.00 -8.85 23.25
C PRO A 30 24.60 -7.41 22.90
N PRO A 31 25.21 -6.34 23.45
CA PRO A 31 24.82 -4.98 23.09
C PRO A 31 25.12 -4.66 21.62
N VAL A 32 26.23 -5.16 21.06
CA VAL A 32 26.55 -4.96 19.63
C VAL A 32 25.52 -5.64 18.73
N LEU A 33 25.10 -6.87 19.05
CA LEU A 33 24.07 -7.58 18.28
C LEU A 33 22.71 -6.90 18.38
N ILE A 34 22.30 -6.48 19.58
CA ILE A 34 21.02 -5.78 19.77
C ILE A 34 20.99 -4.49 18.93
N LEU A 35 22.03 -3.66 19.02
CA LEU A 35 22.11 -2.42 18.24
C LEU A 35 22.19 -2.68 16.74
N GLY A 36 22.96 -3.68 16.31
CA GLY A 36 23.11 -4.05 14.90
C GLY A 36 21.80 -4.57 14.30
N CYS A 37 21.15 -5.53 14.95
CA CYS A 37 19.87 -6.08 14.49
C CYS A 37 18.76 -5.02 14.53
N TYR A 38 18.71 -4.19 15.56
CA TYR A 38 17.75 -3.07 15.63
C TYR A 38 17.95 -2.08 14.47
N GLY A 39 19.22 -1.73 14.17
CA GLY A 39 19.55 -0.87 13.04
C GLY A 39 19.15 -1.46 11.69
N ILE A 40 19.41 -2.74 11.47
CA ILE A 40 19.02 -3.47 10.25
C ILE A 40 17.49 -3.51 10.10
N GLU A 41 16.77 -3.84 11.18
CA GLU A 41 15.30 -3.89 11.17
C GLU A 41 14.69 -2.53 10.87
N THR A 42 15.24 -1.46 11.45
CA THR A 42 14.80 -0.08 11.21
C THR A 42 15.07 0.34 9.75
N ALA A 43 16.24 0.00 9.22
CA ALA A 43 16.58 0.27 7.82
C ALA A 43 15.65 -0.49 6.85
N ASN A 44 15.34 -1.75 7.15
CA ASN A 44 14.41 -2.55 6.33
C ASN A 44 12.98 -1.97 6.36
N LEU A 45 12.51 -1.51 7.53
CA LEU A 45 11.23 -0.80 7.65
C LEU A 45 11.22 0.48 6.79
N ALA A 46 12.30 1.27 6.84
CA ALA A 46 12.42 2.48 6.03
C ALA A 46 12.38 2.18 4.52
N LEU A 47 13.09 1.14 4.08
CA LEU A 47 13.07 0.68 2.68
C LEU A 47 11.67 0.18 2.26
N ALA A 48 10.98 -0.58 3.12
CA ALA A 48 9.61 -1.01 2.85
C ALA A 48 8.66 0.19 2.70
N ASN A 49 8.80 1.20 3.56
CA ASN A 49 8.01 2.43 3.48
C ASN A 49 8.24 3.19 2.17
N LEU A 50 9.50 3.32 1.74
CA LEU A 50 9.84 3.94 0.44
C LEU A 50 9.25 3.16 -0.74
N ARG A 51 9.40 1.83 -0.77
CA ARG A 51 8.86 0.98 -1.85
C ARG A 51 7.34 1.08 -1.95
N VAL A 52 6.64 1.02 -0.82
CA VAL A 52 5.17 1.18 -0.75
C VAL A 52 4.74 2.55 -1.28
N SER A 53 5.43 3.62 -0.86
CA SER A 53 5.15 5.00 -1.31
C SER A 53 5.36 5.18 -2.82
N GLN A 54 6.44 4.58 -3.36
CA GLN A 54 6.76 4.62 -4.78
C GLN A 54 5.73 3.86 -5.61
N ILE A 55 5.33 2.66 -5.19
CA ILE A 55 4.30 1.87 -5.90
C ILE A 55 2.97 2.60 -5.93
N ALA A 56 2.54 3.17 -4.80
CA ALA A 56 1.30 3.94 -4.74
C ALA A 56 1.32 5.13 -5.69
N SER A 57 2.41 5.92 -5.68
CA SER A 57 2.56 7.09 -6.53
C SER A 57 2.65 6.72 -8.02
N ASN A 58 3.43 5.68 -8.35
CA ASN A 58 3.56 5.19 -9.72
C ASN A 58 2.22 4.64 -10.25
N LEU A 59 1.47 3.89 -9.43
CA LEU A 59 0.16 3.38 -9.82
C LEU A 59 -0.82 4.53 -10.07
N ALA A 60 -0.82 5.54 -9.21
CA ALA A 60 -1.72 6.68 -9.35
C ALA A 60 -1.39 7.54 -10.58
N ASP A 61 -0.11 7.81 -10.88
CA ASP A 61 0.28 8.54 -12.10
C ASP A 61 0.02 7.72 -13.38
N ASN A 62 0.34 6.42 -13.38
CA ASN A 62 -0.02 5.52 -14.49
C ASN A 62 -1.54 5.49 -14.69
N GLY A 63 -2.30 5.46 -13.59
CA GLY A 63 -3.76 5.61 -13.56
C GLY A 63 -4.29 6.88 -14.22
N ALA A 64 -3.63 8.00 -13.97
CA ALA A 64 -4.02 9.28 -14.51
C ALA A 64 -3.78 9.42 -16.02
N ARG A 65 -2.94 8.55 -16.60
CA ARG A 65 -2.50 8.59 -18.01
C ARG A 65 -2.93 7.39 -18.85
N MET A 66 -3.45 6.33 -18.24
CA MET A 66 -3.90 5.13 -18.96
C MET A 66 -5.16 5.39 -19.79
N GLY A 67 -5.32 4.56 -20.82
CA GLY A 67 -6.46 4.56 -21.72
C GLY A 67 -6.02 4.65 -23.18
N MET A 68 -6.99 4.51 -24.08
CA MET A 68 -6.78 4.57 -25.52
C MET A 68 -7.42 5.84 -26.08
N MET A 69 -6.64 6.63 -26.83
CA MET A 69 -7.18 7.79 -27.54
C MET A 69 -8.09 7.33 -28.68
N THR A 70 -9.28 7.90 -28.75
CA THR A 70 -10.26 7.66 -29.81
C THR A 70 -10.11 8.70 -30.93
N THR A 71 -10.82 8.49 -32.04
CA THR A 71 -10.93 9.44 -33.15
C THR A 71 -11.58 10.78 -32.76
N LEU A 72 -12.23 10.85 -31.59
CA LEU A 72 -12.86 12.06 -31.06
C LEU A 72 -11.95 12.86 -30.12
N SER A 73 -10.64 12.56 -30.09
CA SER A 73 -9.66 13.16 -29.16
C SER A 73 -10.05 13.00 -27.69
N THR A 74 -10.83 11.97 -27.38
CA THR A 74 -11.14 11.55 -26.01
C THR A 74 -10.42 10.25 -25.69
N VAL A 75 -10.01 10.08 -24.44
CA VAL A 75 -9.35 8.85 -23.97
C VAL A 75 -10.40 7.93 -23.35
N GLN A 76 -10.54 6.73 -23.89
CA GLN A 76 -11.38 5.69 -23.32
C GLN A 76 -10.57 4.81 -22.38
N LEU A 77 -11.09 4.61 -21.17
CA LEU A 77 -10.46 3.75 -20.18
C LEU A 77 -11.05 2.34 -20.24
N ARG A 78 -10.19 1.34 -20.45
CA ARG A 78 -10.62 -0.07 -20.50
C ARG A 78 -10.23 -0.84 -19.25
N GLU A 79 -10.98 -1.89 -18.93
CA GLU A 79 -10.63 -2.83 -17.85
C GLU A 79 -9.24 -3.45 -18.06
N LEU A 80 -8.86 -3.70 -19.32
CA LEU A 80 -7.52 -4.18 -19.68
C LEU A 80 -6.43 -3.18 -19.26
N ASP A 81 -6.64 -1.89 -19.46
CA ASP A 81 -5.66 -0.85 -19.14
C ASP A 81 -5.47 -0.73 -17.61
N ILE A 82 -6.57 -0.85 -16.85
CA ILE A 82 -6.52 -0.89 -15.39
C ILE A 82 -5.79 -2.13 -14.90
N ASN A 83 -6.14 -3.31 -15.42
CA ASN A 83 -5.49 -4.56 -15.05
C ASN A 83 -3.99 -4.54 -15.36
N ASN A 84 -3.58 -3.95 -16.49
CA ASN A 84 -2.16 -3.81 -16.83
C ASN A 84 -1.41 -2.94 -15.82
N ALA A 85 -2.01 -1.84 -15.35
CA ALA A 85 -1.38 -1.02 -14.31
C ALA A 85 -1.34 -1.71 -12.95
N LEU A 86 -2.41 -2.41 -12.56
CA LEU A 86 -2.41 -3.20 -11.32
C LEU A 86 -1.38 -4.34 -11.40
N GLN A 87 -1.25 -5.00 -12.54
CA GLN A 87 -0.25 -6.03 -12.77
C GLN A 87 1.17 -5.45 -12.71
N ALA A 88 1.40 -4.26 -13.26
CA ALA A 88 2.68 -3.57 -13.15
C ALA A 88 3.03 -3.27 -11.68
N SER A 89 2.07 -2.83 -10.87
CA SER A 89 2.26 -2.63 -9.43
C SER A 89 2.52 -3.94 -8.68
N ARG A 90 1.84 -5.03 -9.06
CA ARG A 90 2.11 -6.37 -8.51
C ARG A 90 3.55 -6.80 -8.78
N LEU A 91 4.04 -6.62 -10.01
CA LEU A 91 5.41 -6.94 -10.39
C LEU A 91 6.43 -6.05 -9.65
N GLN A 92 6.16 -4.75 -9.48
CA GLN A 92 7.00 -3.86 -8.66
C GLN A 92 7.05 -4.30 -7.18
N GLY A 93 5.94 -4.86 -6.68
CA GLY A 93 5.78 -5.34 -5.31
C GLY A 93 6.25 -6.77 -5.06
N ALA A 94 6.67 -7.51 -6.09
CA ALA A 94 6.94 -8.94 -5.99
C ALA A 94 8.13 -9.26 -5.08
N ALA A 95 9.15 -8.39 -5.04
CA ALA A 95 10.35 -8.62 -4.20
C ALA A 95 10.08 -8.55 -2.69
N PHE A 96 8.88 -8.16 -2.27
CA PHE A 96 8.48 -8.10 -0.87
C PHE A 96 7.05 -8.61 -0.66
N ASP A 97 6.54 -9.44 -1.57
CA ASP A 97 5.25 -10.12 -1.45
C ASP A 97 4.08 -9.15 -1.16
N LEU A 98 4.04 -8.01 -1.87
CA LEU A 98 2.99 -7.00 -1.70
C LEU A 98 1.58 -7.58 -1.90
N ALA A 99 1.45 -8.55 -2.81
CA ALA A 99 0.19 -9.19 -3.13
C ALA A 99 -0.30 -10.08 -1.98
N GLU A 100 0.60 -10.78 -1.31
CA GLU A 100 0.29 -11.72 -0.24
C GLU A 100 0.12 -10.99 1.10
N ASN A 101 0.97 -9.99 1.34
CA ASN A 101 1.07 -9.28 2.61
C ASN A 101 0.42 -7.90 2.59
N GLY A 102 -0.21 -7.50 1.49
CA GLY A 102 -0.84 -6.20 1.36
C GLY A 102 -2.19 -6.22 0.65
N ARG A 103 -2.70 -5.01 0.48
CA ARG A 103 -3.94 -4.68 -0.22
C ARG A 103 -3.74 -3.34 -0.93
N VAL A 104 -3.88 -3.36 -2.24
CA VAL A 104 -3.82 -2.17 -3.09
C VAL A 104 -5.20 -1.91 -3.67
N THR A 105 -5.69 -0.69 -3.48
CA THR A 105 -6.98 -0.23 -4.00
C THR A 105 -6.75 0.98 -4.89
N MET A 106 -7.21 0.90 -6.13
CA MET A 106 -7.19 1.99 -7.10
C MET A 106 -8.63 2.43 -7.33
N SER A 107 -8.89 3.72 -7.15
CA SER A 107 -10.22 4.32 -7.22
C SER A 107 -10.24 5.47 -8.22
N SER A 108 -11.34 5.64 -8.95
CA SER A 108 -11.62 6.86 -9.71
C SER A 108 -12.59 7.73 -8.95
N LEU A 109 -12.12 8.89 -8.50
CA LEU A 109 -12.94 9.92 -7.88
C LEU A 109 -13.26 10.97 -8.93
N GLU A 110 -14.55 11.14 -9.24
CA GLU A 110 -15.03 11.93 -10.36
C GLU A 110 -16.05 12.94 -9.89
N ASN A 111 -16.05 14.13 -10.46
CA ASN A 111 -17.03 15.18 -10.18
C ASN A 111 -17.67 15.64 -11.49
N ILE A 112 -18.61 14.84 -11.98
CA ILE A 112 -19.28 15.05 -13.26
C ILE A 112 -20.78 14.82 -13.15
N GLN A 113 -21.52 15.43 -14.07
CA GLN A 113 -22.93 15.17 -14.26
C GLN A 113 -23.09 14.05 -15.29
N GLN A 114 -23.62 12.92 -14.87
CA GLN A 114 -24.02 11.82 -15.75
C GLN A 114 -25.45 12.05 -16.24
N SER A 115 -25.87 11.26 -17.23
CA SER A 115 -27.23 11.34 -17.82
C SER A 115 -28.36 11.17 -16.80
N TYR A 116 -28.08 10.49 -15.68
CA TYR A 116 -29.03 10.24 -14.59
C TYR A 116 -28.93 11.23 -13.43
N ASP A 117 -28.04 12.24 -13.51
CA ASP A 117 -27.90 13.27 -12.48
C ASP A 117 -28.54 14.59 -12.91
N THR A 118 -29.04 15.34 -11.92
CA THR A 118 -29.58 16.69 -12.12
C THR A 118 -28.52 17.79 -11.98
N ALA A 119 -27.35 17.48 -11.44
CA ALA A 119 -26.21 18.39 -11.24
C ALA A 119 -24.90 17.59 -11.18
N PRO A 120 -23.71 18.20 -11.27
CA PRO A 120 -22.45 17.51 -11.04
C PRO A 120 -22.40 16.90 -9.63
N VAL A 121 -22.04 15.62 -9.54
CA VAL A 121 -21.93 14.90 -8.27
C VAL A 121 -20.54 14.33 -8.14
N GLN A 122 -19.95 14.51 -6.96
CA GLN A 122 -18.71 13.86 -6.63
C GLN A 122 -18.93 12.43 -6.13
N ARG A 123 -18.21 11.49 -6.74
CA ARG A 123 -18.39 10.06 -6.49
C ARG A 123 -17.11 9.26 -6.75
N ILE A 124 -16.98 8.17 -6.02
CA ILE A 124 -16.09 7.07 -6.39
C ILE A 124 -16.83 6.27 -7.46
N HIS A 125 -16.48 6.47 -8.72
CA HIS A 125 -17.23 5.88 -9.83
C HIS A 125 -16.95 4.37 -9.97
N TRP A 126 -15.70 3.97 -9.73
CA TRP A 126 -15.29 2.57 -9.73
C TRP A 126 -14.06 2.38 -8.85
N GLN A 127 -13.85 1.14 -8.40
CA GLN A 127 -12.64 0.72 -7.71
C GLN A 127 -12.16 -0.64 -8.22
N ARG A 128 -10.85 -0.78 -8.36
CA ARG A 128 -10.18 -2.04 -8.70
C ARG A 128 -9.07 -2.31 -7.70
N CYS A 129 -8.91 -3.55 -7.29
CA CYS A 129 -8.00 -3.92 -6.22
C CYS A 129 -7.21 -5.18 -6.54
N PHE A 130 -6.10 -5.36 -5.83
CA PHE A 130 -5.47 -6.66 -5.65
C PHE A 130 -4.89 -6.81 -4.25
N GLY A 131 -4.59 -8.05 -3.88
CA GLY A 131 -3.96 -8.41 -2.63
C GLY A 131 -4.86 -9.24 -1.71
N LEU A 132 -4.22 -10.11 -0.93
CA LEU A 132 -4.88 -11.10 -0.09
C LEU A 132 -5.35 -10.54 1.26
N LYS A 133 -4.72 -9.46 1.76
CA LYS A 133 -5.11 -8.87 3.04
C LYS A 133 -6.51 -8.23 2.96
N ARG A 134 -7.27 -8.38 4.04
CA ARG A 134 -8.70 -8.01 4.13
C ARG A 134 -9.08 -7.52 5.51
N GLY A 135 -10.23 -6.87 5.60
CA GLY A 135 -10.80 -6.39 6.84
C GLY A 135 -10.29 -5.00 7.25
N ALA A 136 -10.53 -4.66 8.52
CA ALA A 136 -10.32 -3.32 9.05
C ALA A 136 -8.90 -2.80 8.83
N GLY A 137 -8.81 -1.73 8.04
CA GLY A 137 -7.59 -1.02 7.67
C GLY A 137 -6.70 -1.73 6.64
N TYR A 138 -7.21 -2.75 5.95
CA TYR A 138 -6.70 -3.16 4.64
C TYR A 138 -7.68 -2.79 3.53
N ASP A 139 -8.98 -3.00 3.76
CA ASP A 139 -10.03 -2.52 2.88
C ASP A 139 -10.11 -0.98 2.92
N SER A 140 -10.54 -0.35 1.81
CA SER A 140 -10.65 1.10 1.68
C SER A 140 -11.50 1.70 2.81
N SER A 141 -10.96 2.71 3.49
CA SER A 141 -11.67 3.45 4.53
C SER A 141 -12.46 4.64 3.98
N TYR A 142 -12.29 4.99 2.70
CA TYR A 142 -12.85 6.21 2.11
C TYR A 142 -14.13 5.95 1.29
N GLY A 143 -14.64 4.72 1.33
CA GLY A 143 -15.80 4.28 0.59
C GLY A 143 -15.49 3.04 -0.25
N THR A 144 -16.53 2.24 -0.48
CA THR A 144 -16.50 1.08 -1.37
C THR A 144 -17.50 1.25 -2.49
N THR A 145 -17.24 0.60 -3.62
CA THR A 145 -18.14 0.57 -4.79
C THR A 145 -18.60 -0.85 -5.06
N SER A 146 -19.73 -1.02 -5.75
CA SER A 146 -20.19 -2.34 -6.19
C SER A 146 -19.29 -2.90 -7.29
N VAL A 147 -19.38 -4.22 -7.52
CA VAL A 147 -18.62 -4.92 -8.58
C VAL A 147 -19.01 -4.49 -10.01
N THR A 148 -20.15 -3.80 -10.14
CA THR A 148 -20.67 -3.25 -11.40
C THR A 148 -20.53 -1.73 -11.49
N ALA A 149 -19.99 -1.07 -10.46
CA ALA A 149 -19.81 0.36 -10.47
C ALA A 149 -18.93 0.81 -11.66
N GLY A 150 -19.43 1.82 -12.38
CA GLY A 150 -18.82 2.39 -13.57
C GLY A 150 -18.89 1.52 -14.81
N THR A 151 -19.59 0.37 -14.83
CA THR A 151 -19.60 -0.50 -16.03
C THR A 151 -20.55 -0.04 -17.12
N ASP A 152 -21.49 0.85 -16.80
CA ASP A 152 -22.36 1.54 -17.75
C ASP A 152 -22.87 2.85 -17.16
N ALA A 153 -23.44 3.71 -18.00
CA ALA A 153 -24.00 5.01 -17.61
C ALA A 153 -25.44 4.88 -17.06
N THR A 154 -25.66 3.99 -16.09
CA THR A 154 -26.96 3.83 -15.42
C THR A 154 -26.87 4.16 -13.92
N LYS A 155 -27.99 4.58 -13.33
CA LYS A 155 -28.07 4.91 -11.90
C LYS A 155 -27.68 3.73 -10.99
N GLY A 156 -27.93 2.49 -11.42
CA GLY A 156 -27.55 1.28 -10.66
C GLY A 156 -26.04 1.05 -10.57
N ASN A 157 -25.29 1.58 -11.54
CA ASN A 157 -23.83 1.46 -11.64
C ASN A 157 -23.13 2.79 -11.41
N ALA A 158 -23.82 3.77 -10.83
CA ALA A 158 -23.28 5.10 -10.60
C ALA A 158 -22.08 5.14 -9.65
N GLY A 159 -21.79 4.06 -8.92
CA GLY A 159 -20.77 4.05 -7.88
C GLY A 159 -21.27 4.74 -6.60
N THR A 160 -20.35 5.29 -5.82
CA THR A 160 -20.63 5.74 -4.45
C THR A 160 -20.36 7.23 -4.31
N THR A 161 -21.39 8.01 -3.93
CA THR A 161 -21.24 9.44 -3.67
C THR A 161 -20.23 9.70 -2.55
N SER A 162 -19.36 10.70 -2.73
CA SER A 162 -18.31 11.02 -1.77
C SER A 162 -18.02 12.52 -1.73
N ALA A 163 -17.74 13.06 -0.55
CA ALA A 163 -17.27 14.44 -0.39
C ALA A 163 -15.79 14.61 -0.79
N GLY A 164 -15.06 13.51 -0.98
CA GLY A 164 -13.62 13.48 -1.20
C GLY A 164 -13.01 12.19 -0.67
N MET A 165 -11.76 11.91 -1.05
CA MET A 165 -11.00 10.77 -0.53
C MET A 165 -9.75 11.27 0.18
N GLY A 166 -9.32 10.57 1.23
CA GLY A 166 -8.20 10.99 2.07
C GLY A 166 -8.60 11.19 3.53
N ASP A 167 -7.59 11.40 4.37
CA ASP A 167 -7.79 11.53 5.81
C ASP A 167 -8.55 12.81 6.15
N THR A 168 -9.24 12.80 7.28
CA THR A 168 -10.01 13.94 7.77
C THR A 168 -9.12 15.19 7.84
N GLY A 169 -9.52 16.26 7.13
CA GLY A 169 -8.75 17.51 7.04
C GLY A 169 -7.73 17.56 5.90
N ALA A 170 -7.49 16.46 5.19
CA ALA A 170 -6.59 16.37 4.04
C ALA A 170 -7.25 15.65 2.84
N MET A 171 -8.57 15.77 2.71
CA MET A 171 -9.32 15.16 1.62
C MET A 171 -9.02 15.85 0.29
N VAL A 172 -8.88 15.05 -0.76
CA VAL A 172 -8.82 15.51 -2.14
C VAL A 172 -10.17 15.30 -2.83
N SER A 173 -10.51 16.23 -3.71
CA SER A 173 -11.73 16.23 -4.51
C SER A 173 -11.41 16.51 -5.97
N ALA A 174 -12.25 15.97 -6.87
CA ALA A 174 -12.14 16.29 -8.28
C ALA A 174 -12.79 17.64 -8.55
N SER A 175 -12.15 18.45 -9.39
CA SER A 175 -12.81 19.66 -9.91
C SER A 175 -14.00 19.27 -10.80
N THR A 176 -14.99 20.15 -10.89
CA THR A 176 -16.16 19.93 -11.74
C THR A 176 -15.74 19.68 -13.19
N GLY A 177 -16.24 18.59 -13.78
CA GLY A 177 -15.90 18.16 -15.14
C GLY A 177 -14.63 17.31 -15.23
N SER A 178 -14.05 16.91 -14.09
CA SER A 178 -12.77 16.19 -14.05
C SER A 178 -12.83 14.94 -13.15
N ALA A 179 -11.73 14.20 -13.16
CA ALA A 179 -11.49 13.01 -12.38
C ALA A 179 -10.08 13.02 -11.78
N LEU A 180 -9.91 12.33 -10.65
CA LEU A 180 -8.61 11.99 -10.10
C LEU A 180 -8.56 10.50 -9.81
N ILE A 181 -7.37 9.92 -10.01
CA ILE A 181 -7.09 8.57 -9.55
C ILE A 181 -6.58 8.67 -8.12
N PHE A 182 -7.19 7.89 -7.23
CA PHE A 182 -6.83 7.78 -5.83
C PHE A 182 -6.39 6.34 -5.54
N VAL A 183 -5.16 6.16 -5.08
CA VAL A 183 -4.58 4.86 -4.76
C VAL A 183 -4.31 4.76 -3.27
N GLU A 184 -4.72 3.63 -2.69
CA GLU A 184 -4.41 3.24 -1.32
C GLU A 184 -3.57 1.97 -1.35
N VAL A 185 -2.45 1.98 -0.63
CA VAL A 185 -1.65 0.78 -0.38
C VAL A 185 -1.58 0.55 1.12
N ASN A 186 -2.13 -0.58 1.55
CA ASN A 186 -2.06 -1.06 2.92
C ASN A 186 -1.21 -2.33 2.94
N TYR A 187 -0.04 -2.29 3.58
CA TYR A 187 0.93 -3.39 3.59
C TYR A 187 1.31 -3.79 5.02
N ASP A 188 1.27 -5.08 5.29
CA ASP A 188 1.71 -5.67 6.55
C ASP A 188 3.22 -5.91 6.50
N TYR A 189 3.99 -5.08 7.21
CA TYR A 189 5.44 -5.11 7.11
C TYR A 189 6.01 -6.44 7.66
N GLN A 190 6.72 -7.15 6.78
CA GLN A 190 7.43 -8.38 7.11
C GLN A 190 8.76 -8.06 7.80
N ARG A 191 8.80 -8.33 9.11
CA ARG A 191 9.96 -8.08 9.97
C ARG A 191 10.99 -9.19 9.83
N LEU A 192 12.28 -8.83 9.86
CA LEU A 192 13.38 -9.79 9.74
C LEU A 192 13.61 -10.56 11.04
N PHE A 193 13.45 -9.89 12.18
CA PHE A 193 13.67 -10.46 13.52
C PHE A 193 12.36 -10.62 14.32
N GLY A 194 11.22 -10.78 13.62
CA GLY A 194 9.92 -10.96 14.26
C GLY A 194 9.55 -9.79 15.18
N SER A 195 9.11 -10.08 16.40
CA SER A 195 8.71 -9.07 17.40
C SER A 195 9.82 -8.67 18.37
N ALA A 196 11.07 -9.09 18.14
CA ALA A 196 12.16 -8.84 19.08
C ALA A 196 12.49 -7.34 19.23
N PHE A 197 12.30 -6.56 18.16
CA PHE A 197 12.70 -5.14 18.10
C PHE A 197 11.55 -4.19 17.75
N LEU A 198 10.64 -4.61 16.87
CA LEU A 198 9.53 -3.79 16.40
C LEU A 198 8.19 -4.51 16.58
N SER A 199 7.19 -3.76 17.02
CA SER A 199 5.79 -4.20 17.02
C SER A 199 5.28 -4.42 15.59
N PRO A 200 4.26 -5.28 15.39
CA PRO A 200 3.60 -5.41 14.11
C PRO A 200 3.18 -4.02 13.58
N THR A 201 3.65 -3.68 12.40
CA THR A 201 3.48 -2.34 11.83
C THR A 201 2.84 -2.47 10.47
N ARG A 202 1.73 -1.76 10.28
CA ARG A 202 1.10 -1.63 8.96
C ARG A 202 1.57 -0.34 8.32
N LEU A 203 2.07 -0.45 7.10
CA LEU A 203 2.40 0.69 6.26
C LEU A 203 1.15 1.05 5.45
N ARG A 204 0.70 2.29 5.60
CA ARG A 204 -0.41 2.86 4.83
C ARG A 204 0.10 4.04 4.04
N TYR A 205 -0.11 4.03 2.74
CA TYR A 205 0.20 5.14 1.87
C TYR A 205 -0.95 5.44 0.93
N VAL A 206 -1.20 6.73 0.70
CA VAL A 206 -2.21 7.21 -0.23
C VAL A 206 -1.55 8.13 -1.26
N ALA A 207 -1.90 7.96 -2.51
CA ALA A 207 -1.43 8.82 -3.60
C ALA A 207 -2.61 9.22 -4.48
N SER A 208 -2.60 10.44 -4.99
CA SER A 208 -3.62 10.89 -5.94
C SER A 208 -3.04 11.75 -7.05
N PHE A 209 -3.56 11.56 -8.26
CA PHE A 209 -3.19 12.36 -9.43
C PHE A 209 -4.44 12.69 -10.25
N LEU A 210 -4.51 13.94 -10.73
CA LEU A 210 -5.55 14.38 -11.65
C LEU A 210 -5.42 13.62 -12.97
N VAL A 211 -6.54 13.16 -13.52
CA VAL A 211 -6.60 12.64 -14.88
C VAL A 211 -6.26 13.78 -15.84
N ARG A 212 -5.21 13.59 -16.65
CA ARG A 212 -4.61 14.67 -17.44
C ARG A 212 -5.26 14.82 -18.81
N ASP A 213 -5.64 13.69 -19.40
CA ASP A 213 -6.26 13.67 -20.72
C ASP A 213 -7.76 13.90 -20.62
N ARG A 214 -8.37 14.33 -21.72
CA ARG A 214 -9.83 14.41 -21.85
C ARG A 214 -10.42 13.00 -21.88
N ARG A 215 -10.62 12.41 -20.70
CA ARG A 215 -11.12 11.04 -20.54
C ARG A 215 -12.65 10.99 -20.70
N ASP A 216 -13.13 9.93 -21.35
CA ASP A 216 -14.53 9.55 -21.28
C ASP A 216 -14.82 8.95 -19.91
N LEU A 217 -15.59 9.68 -19.11
CA LEU A 217 -15.95 9.33 -17.74
C LEU A 217 -17.36 8.72 -17.66
N ALA A 218 -18.03 8.47 -18.79
CA ALA A 218 -19.37 7.90 -18.79
C ALA A 218 -19.39 6.46 -18.23
N GLN A 219 -18.38 5.66 -18.58
CA GLN A 219 -18.24 4.26 -18.16
C GLN A 219 -16.82 3.73 -18.38
N LEU A 220 -16.54 2.57 -17.79
CA LEU A 220 -15.41 1.71 -18.09
C LEU A 220 -15.73 0.80 -19.27
N PHE A 221 -14.81 0.77 -20.24
CA PHE A 221 -14.97 -0.03 -21.43
C PHE A 221 -14.39 -1.43 -21.22
N ASN A 222 -15.08 -2.47 -21.71
CA ASN A 222 -14.53 -3.83 -21.74
C ASN A 222 -14.78 -4.54 -23.09
N PRO A 223 -14.34 -3.94 -24.22
CA PRO A 223 -14.48 -4.54 -25.54
C PRO A 223 -13.57 -5.75 -25.69
N ALA A 224 -13.73 -6.51 -26.78
CA ALA A 224 -12.84 -7.63 -27.08
C ALA A 224 -11.38 -7.16 -27.33
N PRO A 225 -10.35 -7.84 -26.78
CA PRO A 225 -10.46 -8.94 -25.81
C PRO A 225 -10.87 -8.41 -24.42
N ALA A 226 -11.95 -8.99 -23.89
CA ALA A 226 -12.48 -8.59 -22.60
C ALA A 226 -11.54 -9.04 -21.47
N ALA A 227 -11.29 -8.15 -20.51
CA ALA A 227 -10.51 -8.44 -19.33
C ALA A 227 -11.42 -8.82 -18.15
N THR A 228 -10.94 -9.74 -17.32
CA THR A 228 -11.60 -10.05 -16.03
C THR A 228 -11.40 -8.86 -15.09
N ARG A 229 -12.49 -8.25 -14.65
CA ARG A 229 -12.45 -7.09 -13.76
C ARG A 229 -11.79 -7.45 -12.42
N SER A 230 -10.80 -6.66 -12.01
CA SER A 230 -10.12 -6.78 -10.71
C SER A 230 -10.95 -6.10 -9.61
N THR A 231 -12.19 -6.55 -9.40
CA THR A 231 -13.12 -5.96 -8.43
C THR A 231 -12.65 -6.19 -7.01
N CYS A 232 -12.94 -5.25 -6.10
CA CYS A 232 -12.37 -5.25 -4.75
C CYS A 232 -12.95 -6.31 -3.79
N ASP A 233 -14.01 -7.00 -4.17
CA ASP A 233 -14.46 -8.23 -3.50
C ASP A 233 -13.51 -9.41 -3.76
N LYS A 234 -12.63 -9.31 -4.77
CA LYS A 234 -11.62 -10.31 -5.10
C LYS A 234 -10.35 -10.05 -4.28
N TYR A 235 -10.03 -10.99 -3.41
CA TYR A 235 -8.82 -11.00 -2.58
C TYR A 235 -7.78 -11.90 -3.25
N THR A 236 -7.17 -11.41 -4.34
CA THR A 236 -6.29 -12.21 -5.20
C THR A 236 -4.86 -11.68 -5.26
N ALA A 237 -3.91 -12.60 -5.12
CA ALA A 237 -2.48 -12.38 -5.38
C ALA A 237 -2.15 -12.43 -6.89
#